data_AF-A0AAD6R3I8-F1
#
_entry.id   AF-A0AAD6R3I8-F1
#
_cell.length_a   1.000
_cell.length_b   1.000
_cell.length_c   1.000
_cell.angle_alpha   90.00
_cell.angle_beta   90.00
_cell.angle_gamma   90.00
#
_symmetry.space_group_name_H-M   'P 1'
#
loop_
_entity.id
_entity.type
_entity.pdbx_description
1 polymer ?
#
loop_
_entity_poly.entity_id
_entity_poly.type
_entity_poly.pdbx_seq_one_letter_code
_entity_poly.pdbx_strand_id
1 'polypeptide(L)'
;MLLVRKSLYGNCPNYPIVNLWPKLAIWLMYSKAKAISSRIDEATIVKCSESMWKLTYYATVEICVLKITYNEPWFRDTKEYFRGWPNQELGFPIMLFYMCQCGFYIYSIAALLIWETRRKDFSVMMSHHVITVILIGYSYSTSFFRIGTIICAVHDASDVFLEAAKVFKYSGKELRASILFGLFAISWVILRLVFFPFWIIKATRTDEGNRV
;
A
#
# COMPACT_ATOMS: atom_id res chain seq x y z
N MET A 1 -3.43 19.02 26.84
CA MET A 1 -4.32 19.10 25.65
C MET A 1 -4.02 20.32 24.77
N LEU A 2 -3.98 21.54 25.32
CA LEU A 2 -3.67 22.76 24.55
C LEU A 2 -2.22 22.87 24.06
N LEU A 3 -1.24 22.34 24.82
CA LEU A 3 0.18 22.42 24.45
C LEU A 3 0.54 21.51 23.26
N VAL A 4 0.08 20.26 23.26
CA VAL A 4 0.23 19.31 22.12
C VAL A 4 -0.51 19.81 20.87
N ARG A 5 -1.66 20.49 21.07
CA ARG A 5 -2.42 21.10 19.97
C ARG A 5 -1.70 22.32 19.36
N LYS A 6 -0.83 23.00 20.10
CA LYS A 6 -0.11 24.18 19.60
C LYS A 6 1.18 23.80 18.86
N SER A 7 1.81 22.70 19.24
CA SER A 7 3.00 22.17 18.54
C SER A 7 2.64 21.49 17.21
N LEU A 8 1.60 20.65 17.19
CA LEU A 8 1.18 19.92 15.98
C LEU A 8 0.49 20.82 14.92
N TYR A 9 -0.17 21.89 15.34
CA TYR A 9 -0.92 22.80 14.45
C TYR A 9 -0.28 24.19 14.32
N GLY A 10 0.87 24.42 14.94
CA GLY A 10 1.51 25.75 14.99
C GLY A 10 2.00 26.26 13.64
N ASN A 11 2.32 25.35 12.70
CA ASN A 11 2.86 25.69 11.39
C ASN A 11 2.15 25.03 10.19
N CYS A 12 1.10 24.20 10.41
CA CYS A 12 0.34 23.62 9.30
C CYS A 12 -0.90 24.46 9.01
N PRO A 13 -1.14 24.88 7.75
CA PRO A 13 -2.33 25.63 7.39
C PRO A 13 -3.59 24.82 7.72
N ASN A 14 -4.63 25.51 8.19
CA ASN A 14 -5.79 24.95 8.88
C ASN A 14 -6.81 24.32 7.90
N TYR A 15 -6.34 23.39 7.06
CA TYR A 15 -7.17 22.69 6.09
C TYR A 15 -7.81 21.43 6.72
N PRO A 16 -9.12 21.18 6.51
CA PRO A 16 -9.84 20.06 7.14
C PRO A 16 -9.24 18.68 6.81
N ILE A 17 -8.78 18.49 5.57
CA ILE A 17 -8.30 17.22 5.03
C ILE A 17 -6.93 16.86 5.62
N VAL A 18 -6.04 17.85 5.70
CA VAL A 18 -4.66 17.70 6.24
C VAL A 18 -4.69 17.35 7.73
N ASN A 19 -5.75 17.78 8.42
CA ASN A 19 -5.91 17.62 9.86
C ASN A 19 -6.81 16.44 10.27
N LEU A 20 -7.35 15.67 9.31
CA LEU A 20 -8.23 14.54 9.59
C LEU A 20 -7.49 13.39 10.28
N TRP A 21 -6.39 12.94 9.68
CA TRP A 21 -5.62 11.79 10.17
C TRP A 21 -4.99 12.03 11.54
N PRO A 22 -4.39 13.20 11.84
CA PRO A 22 -3.91 13.49 13.19
C PRO A 22 -5.04 13.50 14.24
N LYS A 23 -6.23 14.04 13.89
CA LYS A 23 -7.39 14.05 14.80
C LYS A 23 -7.89 12.64 15.10
N LEU A 24 -8.00 11.80 14.06
CA LEU A 24 -8.41 10.40 14.20
C LEU A 24 -7.39 9.58 14.99
N ALA A 25 -6.09 9.79 14.75
CA ALA A 25 -5.02 9.15 15.52
C ALA A 25 -5.14 9.52 17.00
N ILE A 26 -5.26 10.82 17.32
CA ILE A 26 -5.47 11.30 18.70
C ILE A 26 -6.71 10.65 19.32
N TRP A 27 -7.85 10.63 18.61
CA TRP A 27 -9.08 10.01 19.11
C TRP A 27 -8.91 8.51 19.39
N LEU A 28 -8.29 7.77 18.46
CA LEU A 28 -8.01 6.33 18.61
C LEU A 28 -7.14 6.04 19.82
N MET A 29 -6.05 6.80 19.98
CA MET A 29 -5.13 6.66 21.11
C MET A 29 -5.75 7.11 22.43
N TYR A 30 -6.61 8.15 22.41
CA TYR A 30 -7.24 8.70 23.60
C TYR A 30 -8.44 7.89 24.11
N SER A 31 -9.07 7.06 23.25
CA SER A 31 -10.19 6.17 23.63
C SER A 31 -9.87 5.19 24.79
N LYS A 32 -8.59 5.07 25.19
CA LYS A 32 -8.16 4.35 26.40
C LYS A 32 -7.16 5.09 27.29
N ALA A 33 -6.92 6.40 27.09
CA ALA A 33 -5.86 7.15 27.77
C ALA A 33 -6.37 7.99 28.96
N LYS A 34 -7.12 7.39 29.91
CA LYS A 34 -7.28 7.98 31.25
C LYS A 34 -6.09 7.69 32.17
N ALA A 35 -5.16 6.81 31.78
CA ALA A 35 -4.04 6.37 32.62
C ALA A 35 -2.62 6.59 32.06
N ILE A 36 -2.46 6.92 30.76
CA ILE A 36 -1.14 7.05 30.10
C ILE A 36 -1.04 8.42 29.41
N SER A 37 -1.37 9.48 30.15
CA SER A 37 -1.36 10.86 29.63
C SER A 37 0.06 11.45 29.53
N SER A 38 1.08 10.80 30.11
CA SER A 38 2.44 11.33 30.20
C SER A 38 3.45 10.81 29.14
N ARG A 39 3.05 9.92 28.22
CA ARG A 39 3.99 9.24 27.28
C ARG A 39 3.65 9.29 25.79
N ILE A 40 2.52 9.87 25.37
CA ILE A 40 2.24 9.97 23.92
C ILE A 40 3.03 11.16 23.37
N ASP A 41 4.20 10.87 22.78
CA ASP A 41 5.00 11.88 22.09
C ASP A 41 4.37 12.26 20.73
N GLU A 42 4.66 13.47 20.27
CA GLU A 42 4.13 14.00 19.01
C GLU A 42 4.57 13.16 17.81
N ALA A 43 5.76 12.57 17.87
CA ALA A 43 6.30 11.70 16.84
C ALA A 43 5.45 10.42 16.64
N THR A 44 4.90 9.86 17.71
CA THR A 44 4.02 8.69 17.67
C THR A 44 2.68 9.04 17.04
N ILE A 45 2.16 10.25 17.29
CA ILE A 45 0.94 10.75 16.66
C ILE A 45 1.12 10.88 15.15
N VAL A 46 2.24 11.48 14.72
CA VAL A 46 2.56 11.64 13.29
C VAL A 46 2.71 10.27 12.62
N LYS A 47 3.48 9.35 13.19
CA LYS A 47 3.65 7.98 12.64
C LYS A 47 2.34 7.21 12.57
N CYS A 48 1.47 7.35 13.58
CA CYS A 48 0.15 6.74 13.57
C CYS A 48 -0.72 7.32 12.46
N SER A 49 -0.72 8.64 12.31
CA SER A 49 -1.44 9.35 11.25
C SER A 49 -0.97 8.93 9.84
N GLU A 50 0.35 8.84 9.62
CA GLU A 50 0.95 8.34 8.38
C GLU A 50 0.47 6.91 8.06
N SER A 51 0.52 6.01 9.04
CA SER A 51 0.08 4.63 8.86
C SER A 51 -1.44 4.51 8.63
N MET A 52 -2.26 5.36 9.25
CA MET A 52 -3.71 5.38 8.99
C MET A 52 -4.05 5.82 7.56
N TRP A 53 -3.33 6.83 7.05
CA TRP A 53 -3.45 7.26 5.65
C TRP A 53 -3.07 6.14 4.68
N LYS A 54 -1.89 5.54 4.87
CA LYS A 54 -1.40 4.42 4.04
C LYS A 54 -2.36 3.22 4.11
N LEU A 55 -2.85 2.87 5.30
CA LEU A 55 -3.85 1.80 5.47
C LEU A 55 -5.13 2.08 4.67
N THR A 56 -5.66 3.30 4.74
CA THR A 56 -6.89 3.66 4.03
C THR A 56 -6.69 3.57 2.52
N TYR A 57 -5.55 4.05 2.03
CA TYR A 57 -5.18 3.94 0.62
C TYR A 57 -5.12 2.47 0.19
N TYR A 58 -4.25 1.66 0.82
CA TYR A 58 -4.05 0.27 0.42
C TYR A 58 -5.34 -0.55 0.53
N ALA A 59 -6.11 -0.41 1.61
CA ALA A 59 -7.37 -1.14 1.76
C ALA A 59 -8.39 -0.75 0.68
N THR A 60 -8.48 0.54 0.34
CA THR A 60 -9.43 1.01 -0.68
C THR A 60 -9.02 0.51 -2.07
N VAL A 61 -7.76 0.68 -2.44
CA VAL A 61 -7.23 0.26 -3.74
C VAL A 61 -7.31 -1.26 -3.89
N GLU A 62 -6.96 -2.02 -2.85
CA GLU A 62 -7.03 -3.48 -2.86
C GLU A 62 -8.48 -3.98 -3.04
N ILE A 63 -9.45 -3.41 -2.32
CA ILE A 63 -10.86 -3.77 -2.49
C ILE A 63 -11.35 -3.40 -3.90
N CYS A 64 -10.94 -2.25 -4.43
CA CYS A 64 -11.32 -1.81 -5.77
C CYS A 64 -10.74 -2.73 -6.85
N VAL A 65 -9.45 -3.06 -6.80
CA VAL A 65 -8.82 -3.92 -7.81
C VAL A 65 -9.37 -5.33 -7.75
N LEU A 66 -9.60 -5.90 -6.56
CA LEU A 66 -10.26 -7.19 -6.43
C LEU A 66 -11.66 -7.18 -7.05
N LYS A 67 -12.46 -6.13 -6.83
CA LYS A 67 -13.78 -6.01 -7.44
C LYS A 67 -13.73 -5.89 -8.97
N ILE A 68 -12.80 -5.11 -9.50
CA ILE A 68 -12.63 -4.92 -10.95
C ILE A 68 -12.20 -6.24 -11.59
N THR A 69 -11.26 -6.96 -10.97
CA THR A 69 -10.66 -8.15 -11.55
C THR A 69 -11.48 -9.43 -11.31
N TYR A 70 -12.31 -9.51 -10.27
CA TYR A 70 -12.98 -10.76 -9.89
C TYR A 70 -13.81 -11.42 -11.01
N ASN A 71 -14.45 -10.61 -11.86
CA ASN A 71 -15.28 -11.09 -12.97
C ASN A 71 -14.51 -11.31 -14.27
N GLU A 72 -13.23 -10.95 -14.30
CA GLU A 72 -12.38 -11.06 -15.48
C GLU A 72 -11.80 -12.47 -15.61
N PRO A 73 -11.75 -13.05 -16.82
CA PRO A 73 -11.28 -14.43 -17.02
C PRO A 73 -9.81 -14.61 -16.59
N TRP A 74 -9.00 -13.57 -16.78
CA TRP A 74 -7.59 -13.55 -16.42
C TRP A 74 -7.34 -13.47 -14.90
N PHE A 75 -8.35 -13.23 -14.06
CA PHE A 75 -8.17 -13.32 -12.60
C PHE A 75 -7.92 -14.75 -12.12
N ARG A 76 -8.51 -15.74 -12.80
CA ARG A 76 -8.38 -17.17 -12.45
C ARG A 76 -7.52 -17.96 -13.42
N ASP A 77 -7.53 -17.59 -14.70
CA ASP A 77 -6.75 -18.29 -15.71
C ASP A 77 -5.54 -17.47 -16.14
N THR A 78 -4.35 -17.94 -15.77
CA THR A 78 -3.09 -17.28 -16.11
C THR A 78 -2.77 -17.34 -17.60
N LYS A 79 -3.41 -18.23 -18.39
CA LYS A 79 -3.24 -18.31 -19.85
C LYS A 79 -3.81 -17.08 -20.55
N GLU A 80 -4.75 -16.40 -19.91
CA GLU A 80 -5.41 -15.21 -20.45
C GLU A 80 -4.58 -13.93 -20.23
N TYR A 81 -3.45 -14.00 -19.50
CA TYR A 81 -2.61 -12.83 -19.20
C TYR A 81 -2.09 -12.13 -20.45
N PHE A 82 -1.70 -12.90 -21.47
CA PHE A 82 -1.11 -12.33 -22.68
C PHE A 82 -2.01 -12.45 -23.92
N ARG A 83 -3.24 -12.95 -23.77
CA ARG A 83 -4.18 -13.02 -24.88
C ARG A 83 -4.46 -11.61 -25.42
N GLY A 84 -4.34 -11.44 -26.73
CA GLY A 84 -4.52 -10.16 -27.41
C GLY A 84 -3.33 -9.18 -27.28
N TRP A 85 -2.22 -9.57 -26.66
CA TRP A 85 -1.01 -8.76 -26.60
C TRP A 85 -0.34 -8.65 -27.99
N PRO A 86 0.17 -7.47 -28.42
CA PRO A 86 0.31 -6.21 -27.68
C PRO A 86 -0.93 -5.29 -27.68
N ASN A 87 -1.98 -5.63 -28.44
CA ASN A 87 -3.19 -4.82 -28.60
C ASN A 87 -4.25 -5.10 -27.52
N GLN A 88 -3.82 -5.28 -26.25
CA GLN A 88 -4.77 -5.50 -25.15
C GLN A 88 -5.60 -4.24 -24.92
N GLU A 89 -6.93 -4.38 -24.89
CA GLU A 89 -7.82 -3.28 -24.56
C GLU A 89 -7.61 -2.83 -23.11
N LEU A 90 -7.33 -1.54 -22.92
CA LEU A 90 -7.22 -0.93 -21.60
C LEU A 90 -8.59 -0.39 -21.18
N GLY A 91 -9.32 -1.17 -20.37
CA GLY A 91 -10.56 -0.72 -19.77
C GLY A 91 -10.33 0.48 -18.83
N PHE A 92 -11.27 1.42 -18.81
CA PHE A 92 -11.22 2.61 -17.95
C PHE A 92 -10.95 2.30 -16.45
N PRO A 93 -11.54 1.26 -15.83
CA PRO A 93 -11.26 0.94 -14.42
C PRO A 93 -9.80 0.55 -14.17
N ILE A 94 -9.18 -0.20 -15.09
CA ILE A 94 -7.78 -0.61 -15.01
C ILE A 94 -6.87 0.59 -15.27
N MET A 95 -7.21 1.45 -16.22
CA MET A 95 -6.50 2.70 -16.45
C MET A 95 -6.44 3.57 -15.18
N LEU A 96 -7.60 3.75 -14.52
CA LEU A 96 -7.68 4.52 -13.28
C LEU A 96 -6.86 3.86 -12.17
N PHE A 97 -6.91 2.54 -12.04
CA PHE A 97 -6.08 1.79 -11.10
C PHE A 97 -4.58 2.05 -11.32
N TYR A 98 -4.09 1.94 -12.57
CA TYR A 98 -2.70 2.21 -12.91
C TYR A 98 -2.28 3.65 -12.58
N MET A 99 -3.13 4.63 -12.90
CA MET A 99 -2.88 6.04 -12.57
C MET A 99 -2.82 6.26 -11.06
N CYS A 100 -3.75 5.67 -10.30
CA CYS A 100 -3.77 5.73 -8.85
C CYS A 100 -2.53 5.07 -8.22
N GLN A 101 -2.09 3.92 -8.74
CA GLN A 101 -0.92 3.20 -8.24
C GLN A 101 0.36 3.98 -8.49
N CYS A 102 0.55 4.43 -9.74
CA CYS A 102 1.71 5.22 -10.13
C CYS A 102 1.77 6.53 -9.34
N GLY A 103 0.65 7.25 -9.24
CA GLY A 103 0.55 8.50 -8.49
C GLY A 103 0.89 8.33 -7.01
N PHE A 104 0.43 7.25 -6.38
CA PHE A 104 0.75 6.96 -4.98
C PHE A 104 2.22 6.64 -4.74
N TYR A 105 2.86 5.88 -5.63
CA TYR A 105 4.28 5.58 -5.48
C TYR A 105 5.17 6.80 -5.74
N ILE A 106 4.82 7.66 -6.70
CA ILE A 106 5.49 8.95 -6.90
C ILE A 106 5.29 9.85 -5.67
N TYR A 107 4.06 9.94 -5.15
CA TYR A 107 3.78 10.65 -3.90
C TYR A 107 4.60 10.08 -2.74
N SER A 108 4.74 8.77 -2.63
CA SER A 108 5.50 8.11 -1.56
C SER A 108 6.99 8.43 -1.63
N ILE A 109 7.56 8.55 -2.84
CA ILE A 109 8.95 9.02 -3.03
C ILE A 109 9.09 10.46 -2.52
N ALA A 110 8.19 11.37 -2.92
CA ALA A 110 8.21 12.76 -2.45
C ALA A 110 8.02 12.85 -0.93
N ALA A 111 7.11 12.05 -0.36
CA ALA A 111 6.87 11.97 1.07
C ALA A 111 8.12 11.49 1.81
N LEU A 112 8.81 10.47 1.32
CA LEU A 112 10.06 9.99 1.91
C LEU A 112 11.18 11.03 1.87
N LEU A 113 11.28 11.82 0.80
CA LEU A 113 12.31 12.85 0.65
C LEU A 113 12.08 14.08 1.54
N ILE A 114 10.82 14.49 1.74
CA ILE A 114 10.48 15.80 2.28
C ILE A 114 9.80 15.72 3.66
N TRP A 115 8.97 14.71 3.90
CA TRP A 115 8.03 14.69 5.03
C TRP A 115 8.29 13.57 6.04
N GLU A 116 8.67 12.38 5.57
CA GLU A 116 8.76 11.18 6.40
C GLU A 116 10.06 11.18 7.21
N THR A 117 9.97 10.81 8.49
CA THR A 117 11.16 10.73 9.34
C THR A 117 12.12 9.66 8.79
N ARG A 118 13.38 10.02 8.54
CA ARG A 118 14.38 9.09 8.03
C ARG A 118 14.61 7.93 9.00
N ARG A 119 14.17 6.73 8.60
CA ARG A 119 14.36 5.47 9.33
C ARG A 119 15.54 4.67 8.74
N LYS A 120 15.99 3.62 9.44
CA LYS A 120 17.14 2.79 9.01
C LYS A 120 16.88 2.04 7.70
N ASP A 121 15.62 1.79 7.37
CA ASP A 121 15.13 1.15 6.16
C ASP A 121 14.87 2.13 5.00
N PHE A 122 15.22 3.41 5.16
CA PHE A 122 14.97 4.46 4.16
C PHE A 122 15.46 4.11 2.76
N SER A 123 16.71 3.66 2.62
CA SER A 123 17.28 3.37 1.29
C SER A 123 16.55 2.23 0.59
N VAL A 124 16.17 1.20 1.35
CA VAL A 124 15.47 0.03 0.80
C VAL A 124 14.07 0.43 0.34
N MET A 125 13.34 1.20 1.16
CA MET A 125 12.00 1.69 0.79
C MET A 125 12.05 2.66 -0.40
N MET A 126 13.05 3.55 -0.45
CA MET A 126 13.23 4.44 -1.59
C MET A 126 13.49 3.68 -2.88
N SER A 127 14.44 2.74 -2.88
CA SER A 127 14.71 1.89 -4.03
C SER A 127 13.49 1.08 -4.45
N HIS A 128 12.74 0.55 -3.49
CA HIS A 128 11.50 -0.17 -3.77
C HIS A 128 10.50 0.71 -4.52
N HIS A 129 10.18 1.92 -4.03
CA HIS A 129 9.22 2.79 -4.71
C HIS A 129 9.67 3.21 -6.11
N VAL A 130 10.97 3.52 -6.29
CA VAL A 130 11.52 3.87 -7.61
C VAL A 130 11.38 2.71 -8.58
N ILE A 131 11.76 1.50 -8.16
CA ILE A 131 11.62 0.28 -8.98
C ILE A 131 10.15 0.04 -9.32
N THR A 132 9.24 0.19 -8.36
CA THR A 132 7.82 -0.03 -8.62
C THR A 132 7.24 0.97 -9.63
N VAL A 133 7.61 2.25 -9.55
CA VAL A 133 7.20 3.24 -10.58
C VAL A 133 7.71 2.85 -11.96
N ILE A 134 8.97 2.41 -12.06
CA ILE A 134 9.56 1.95 -13.33
C ILE A 134 8.81 0.72 -13.86
N LEU A 135 8.50 -0.26 -13.00
CA LEU A 135 7.79 -1.48 -13.40
C LEU A 135 6.35 -1.19 -13.84
N ILE A 136 5.65 -0.27 -13.17
CA ILE A 136 4.30 0.16 -13.58
C ILE A 136 4.37 0.87 -14.93
N GLY A 137 5.33 1.80 -15.11
CA GLY A 137 5.54 2.50 -16.37
C GLY A 137 5.88 1.54 -17.52
N TYR A 138 6.77 0.58 -17.28
CA TYR A 138 7.13 -0.45 -18.25
C TYR A 138 5.94 -1.32 -18.63
N SER A 139 5.16 -1.78 -17.64
CA SER A 139 3.93 -2.55 -17.86
C SER A 139 2.92 -1.77 -18.70
N TYR A 140 2.82 -0.46 -18.50
CA TYR A 140 1.94 0.41 -19.29
C TYR A 140 2.43 0.58 -20.73
N SER A 141 3.72 0.87 -20.94
CA SER A 141 4.31 1.05 -22.28
C SER A 141 4.29 -0.22 -23.13
N THR A 142 4.31 -1.39 -22.48
CA THR A 142 4.27 -2.70 -23.16
C THR A 142 2.88 -3.31 -23.22
N SER A 143 1.83 -2.61 -22.79
CA SER A 143 0.46 -3.14 -22.74
C SER A 143 0.31 -4.43 -21.93
N PHE A 144 1.14 -4.65 -20.90
CA PHE A 144 1.03 -5.77 -19.97
C PHE A 144 0.02 -5.49 -18.85
N PHE A 145 -1.19 -5.07 -19.22
CA PHE A 145 -2.17 -4.55 -18.27
C PHE A 145 -2.74 -5.64 -17.35
N ARG A 146 -3.07 -6.81 -17.89
CA ARG A 146 -3.69 -7.92 -17.12
C ARG A 146 -2.74 -8.45 -16.06
N ILE A 147 -1.55 -8.88 -16.49
CA ILE A 147 -0.51 -9.40 -15.60
C ILE A 147 -0.03 -8.33 -14.61
N GLY A 148 0.19 -7.10 -15.07
CA GLY A 148 0.66 -6.02 -14.21
C GLY A 148 -0.36 -5.64 -13.13
N THR A 149 -1.66 -5.68 -13.43
CA THR A 149 -2.73 -5.48 -12.43
C THR A 149 -2.67 -6.53 -11.33
N ILE A 150 -2.56 -7.81 -11.70
CA ILE A 150 -2.47 -8.90 -10.72
C ILE A 150 -1.19 -8.80 -9.88
N ILE A 151 -0.07 -8.45 -10.50
CA ILE A 151 1.20 -8.24 -9.79
C ILE A 151 1.04 -7.14 -8.75
N CYS A 152 0.44 -6.00 -9.10
CA CYS A 152 0.22 -4.90 -8.16
C CYS A 152 -0.67 -5.34 -6.97
N ALA A 153 -1.82 -5.97 -7.25
CA ALA A 153 -2.75 -6.44 -6.21
C ALA A 153 -2.07 -7.44 -5.24
N VAL A 154 -1.38 -8.45 -5.77
CA VAL A 154 -0.68 -9.46 -4.96
C VAL A 154 0.42 -8.83 -4.09
N HIS A 155 1.11 -7.81 -4.60
CA HIS A 155 2.11 -7.10 -3.80
C HIS A 155 1.47 -6.22 -2.73
N ASP A 156 0.42 -5.46 -3.04
CA ASP A 156 -0.18 -4.50 -2.10
C ASP A 156 -1.02 -5.15 -1.00
N ALA A 157 -1.61 -6.32 -1.25
CA ALA A 157 -2.47 -7.01 -0.30
C ALA A 157 -1.82 -7.23 1.08
N SER A 158 -0.53 -7.56 1.14
CA SER A 158 0.17 -7.73 2.42
C SER A 158 0.30 -6.43 3.20
N ASP A 159 0.41 -5.30 2.51
CA ASP A 159 0.72 -4.01 3.12
C ASP A 159 -0.48 -3.45 3.91
N VAL A 160 -1.71 -3.89 3.58
CA VAL A 160 -2.91 -3.63 4.39
C VAL A 160 -2.73 -4.16 5.82
N PHE A 161 -2.25 -5.40 5.98
CA PHE A 161 -2.00 -5.99 7.29
C PHE A 161 -0.85 -5.30 8.03
N LEU A 162 0.20 -4.90 7.30
CA LEU A 162 1.35 -4.19 7.86
C LEU A 162 0.95 -2.82 8.43
N GLU A 163 0.24 -2.00 7.67
CA GLU A 163 -0.18 -0.68 8.12
C GLU A 163 -1.22 -0.78 9.24
N ALA A 164 -2.11 -1.78 9.21
CA ALA A 164 -3.00 -2.07 10.32
C ALA A 164 -2.22 -2.43 11.60
N ALA A 165 -1.21 -3.30 11.50
CA ALA A 165 -0.36 -3.66 12.64
C ALA A 165 0.33 -2.43 13.25
N LYS A 166 0.87 -1.52 12.41
CA LYS A 166 1.48 -0.26 12.85
C LYS A 166 0.49 0.63 13.60
N VAL A 167 -0.73 0.82 13.07
CA VAL A 167 -1.77 1.62 13.75
C VAL A 167 -2.09 1.06 15.14
N PHE A 168 -2.24 -0.26 15.29
CA PHE A 168 -2.47 -0.89 16.59
C PHE A 168 -1.26 -0.82 17.52
N LYS A 169 -0.04 -0.92 16.97
CA LYS A 169 1.21 -0.77 17.71
C LYS A 169 1.32 0.63 18.32
N TYR A 170 1.12 1.67 17.51
CA TYR A 170 1.16 3.06 17.99
C TYR A 170 0.00 3.38 18.95
N SER A 171 -1.11 2.67 18.85
CA SER A 171 -2.24 2.78 19.79
C SER A 171 -2.05 2.02 21.12
N GLY A 172 -0.87 1.42 21.35
CA GLY A 172 -0.58 0.65 22.57
C GLY A 172 -1.32 -0.70 22.68
N LYS A 173 -1.91 -1.19 21.58
CA LYS A 173 -2.65 -2.46 21.53
C LYS A 173 -1.75 -3.59 21.03
N GLU A 174 -0.74 -3.90 21.83
CA GLU A 174 0.36 -4.83 21.49
C GLU A 174 -0.12 -6.20 20.99
N LEU A 175 -1.06 -6.86 21.68
CA LEU A 175 -1.57 -8.17 21.25
C LEU A 175 -2.14 -8.14 19.83
N ARG A 176 -2.95 -7.12 19.51
CA ARG A 176 -3.55 -6.97 18.17
C ARG A 176 -2.49 -6.64 17.12
N ALA A 177 -1.53 -5.80 17.47
CA ALA A 177 -0.41 -5.46 16.60
C ALA A 177 0.42 -6.72 16.25
N SER A 178 0.73 -7.56 17.22
CA SER A 178 1.47 -8.81 17.00
C SER A 178 0.70 -9.80 16.13
N ILE A 179 -0.61 -9.97 16.36
CA ILE A 179 -1.46 -10.85 15.52
C ILE A 179 -1.45 -10.35 14.07
N LEU A 180 -1.69 -9.05 13.84
CA LEU A 180 -1.72 -8.48 12.49
C LEU A 180 -0.35 -8.52 11.81
N PHE A 181 0.73 -8.33 12.58
CA PHE A 181 2.09 -8.50 12.06
C PHE A 181 2.38 -9.95 11.66
N GLY A 182 1.88 -10.93 12.42
CA GLY A 182 1.93 -12.34 12.04
C GLY A 182 1.16 -12.64 10.75
N LEU A 183 -0.05 -12.09 10.61
CA LEU A 183 -0.85 -12.20 9.37
C LEU A 183 -0.14 -11.53 8.17
N PHE A 184 0.48 -10.37 8.39
CA PHE A 184 1.35 -9.74 7.40
C PHE A 184 2.48 -10.68 6.96
N ALA A 185 3.22 -11.28 7.90
CA ALA A 185 4.33 -12.16 7.55
C ALA A 185 3.87 -13.38 6.74
N ILE A 186 2.76 -14.01 7.16
CA ILE A 186 2.18 -15.17 6.46
C ILE A 186 1.72 -14.77 5.06
N SER A 187 0.93 -13.69 4.94
CA SER A 187 0.45 -13.22 3.64
C SER A 187 1.59 -12.81 2.71
N TRP A 188 2.62 -12.11 3.22
CA TRP A 188 3.80 -11.73 2.46
C TRP A 188 4.54 -12.94 1.88
N VAL A 189 4.76 -14.00 2.69
CA VAL A 189 5.40 -15.23 2.21
C VAL A 189 4.55 -15.90 1.13
N ILE A 190 3.25 -16.10 1.39
CA ILE A 190 2.37 -16.78 0.45
C ILE A 190 2.27 -16.00 -0.86
N LEU A 191 2.02 -14.69 -0.80
CA LEU A 191 1.74 -13.89 -1.99
C LEU A 191 3.02 -13.61 -2.79
N ARG A 192 4.10 -13.19 -2.15
CA ARG A 192 5.32 -12.73 -2.84
C ARG A 192 6.34 -13.84 -3.07
N LEU A 193 6.42 -14.85 -2.19
CA LEU A 193 7.39 -15.96 -2.35
C LEU A 193 6.80 -17.24 -2.93
N VAL A 194 5.48 -17.42 -2.89
CA VAL A 194 4.83 -18.63 -3.46
C VAL A 194 3.99 -18.29 -4.68
N PHE A 195 2.96 -17.46 -4.53
CA PHE A 195 2.02 -17.17 -5.61
C PHE A 195 2.71 -16.46 -6.79
N PHE A 196 3.45 -15.37 -6.51
CA PHE A 196 4.16 -14.62 -7.54
C PHE A 196 5.11 -15.49 -8.40
N PRO A 197 6.09 -16.25 -7.85
CA PRO A 197 6.99 -17.03 -8.69
C PRO A 197 6.36 -18.29 -9.30
N PHE A 198 5.56 -19.04 -8.56
CA PHE A 198 5.07 -20.34 -9.05
C PHE A 198 3.85 -20.24 -9.97
N TRP A 199 3.07 -19.15 -9.87
CA TRP A 199 1.90 -18.93 -10.72
C TRP A 199 2.14 -17.86 -11.77
N ILE A 200 2.56 -16.65 -11.36
CA ILE A 200 2.66 -15.51 -12.28
C ILE A 200 3.88 -15.66 -13.20
N ILE A 201 5.07 -15.90 -12.67
CA ILE A 201 6.29 -16.06 -13.49
C ILE A 201 6.21 -17.33 -14.35
N LYS A 202 5.65 -18.42 -13.81
CA LYS A 202 5.44 -19.66 -14.57
C LYS A 202 4.52 -19.44 -15.78
N ALA A 203 3.50 -18.60 -15.64
CA ALA A 203 2.61 -18.26 -16.75
C ALA A 203 3.36 -17.57 -17.89
N THR A 204 4.23 -16.60 -17.58
CA THR A 204 5.09 -15.93 -18.57
C THR A 204 5.97 -16.92 -19.34
N ARG A 205 6.64 -17.84 -18.64
CA ARG A 205 7.50 -18.85 -19.29
C ARG A 205 6.73 -19.81 -20.19
N THR A 206 5.52 -20.19 -19.80
CA THR A 206 4.72 -21.16 -20.55
C THR A 206 4.12 -20.54 -21.80
N ASP A 207 3.78 -19.25 -21.77
CA ASP A 207 3.26 -18.54 -22.94
C ASP A 207 4.37 -18.29 -23.99
N GLU A 208 5.59 -17.96 -23.58
CA GLU A 208 6.75 -17.87 -24.49
C GLU A 208 7.01 -19.20 -25.21
N GLY A 209 6.93 -20.34 -24.50
CA GLY A 209 7.09 -21.67 -25.10
C GLY A 209 6.00 -22.09 -26.08
N ASN A 210 4.84 -21.42 -26.08
CA ASN A 210 3.75 -21.64 -27.04
C ASN A 210 3.76 -20.65 -28.22
N ARG A 211 4.64 -19.63 -28.19
CA ARG A 211 4.81 -18.64 -29.26
C ARG A 211 5.99 -18.94 -30.19
N VAL A 212 6.82 -19.93 -29.87
CA VAL A 212 7.91 -20.47 -30.71
C VAL A 212 7.45 -21.71 -31.43
#